data_AF-A0A371QPM9-F1
#
_entry.id   AF-A0A371QPM9-F1
#
_cell.length_a   1.000
_cell.length_b   1.000
_cell.length_c   1.000
_cell.angle_alpha   90.00
_cell.angle_beta   90.00
_cell.angle_gamma   90.00
#
_symmetry.space_group_name_H-M   'P 1'
#
loop_
_entity.id
_entity.type
_entity.pdbx_description
1 polymer ?
#
loop_
_entity_poly.entity_id
_entity_poly.type
_entity_poly.pdbx_seq_one_letter_code
_entity_poly.pdbx_strand_id
1 'polypeptide(L)'
;MQLILSFLFAMIAFTSSESDLPQSDHRIVLSIPSEGFTFSEQNFRIARELDIAIFEISNPEQIRQFPNESFYFFADAGPKYQVPGVLSQQIGAQAEEVIRIYRDFDREAPGRITALNILSHPFESYSNFSRSASLLTDSIRTEIDVPLYIRSAGIQTGDSPDGLRFTSLRVVPGMDNTPIASVIHFLPSGDAHSTYRHLNRVMNNLHELNESILILPAPWFFSEIESRGELRFLYRDYVNGEQVTLPLPGEPQSRPYINWSVILLFLIWGSFALHYRFQPIYGQSVLRYFSNHSFFVADVMEHRLRNVLPGLFLLIQHALLTGLFVFACVEVVVSQLGLDILSYHFSGVMWFGDPLFSLFMVGIIGAVVLQMISVLWIYVANRQLTAFSQILNLYSWPLHLNLFVVTFLIVFNQVRVAPGLILILGALFILIWFFSFNIAAIDSSKFLDTGLQKSVFLLLTVGVHILLILGILIYALNSPSLIEPILFALEAP
;
A
#
# COMPACT_ATOMS: atom_id res chain seq x y z
N MET A 1 -27.82 -14.81 -8.94
CA MET A 1 -26.52 -14.98 -9.63
C MET A 1 -26.66 -15.86 -10.86
N GLN A 2 -27.12 -17.13 -10.74
CA GLN A 2 -27.32 -18.06 -11.87
C GLN A 2 -28.02 -17.45 -13.10
N LEU A 3 -29.23 -16.89 -12.98
CA LEU A 3 -29.97 -16.31 -14.12
C LEU A 3 -29.25 -15.20 -14.93
N ILE A 4 -28.19 -14.60 -14.40
CA ILE A 4 -27.55 -13.39 -14.96
C ILE A 4 -26.24 -13.73 -15.67
N LEU A 5 -25.42 -14.61 -15.09
CA LEU A 5 -24.33 -15.25 -15.82
C LEU A 5 -24.93 -15.97 -17.03
N SER A 6 -26.03 -16.71 -16.85
CA SER A 6 -26.76 -17.33 -17.97
C SER A 6 -27.21 -16.33 -19.05
N PHE A 7 -27.49 -15.05 -18.73
CA PHE A 7 -27.81 -14.01 -19.72
C PHE A 7 -26.55 -13.49 -20.44
N LEU A 8 -25.45 -13.30 -19.71
CA LEU A 8 -24.14 -12.95 -20.27
C LEU A 8 -23.64 -14.09 -21.19
N PHE A 9 -23.85 -15.34 -20.78
CA PHE A 9 -23.62 -16.55 -21.56
C PHE A 9 -24.56 -16.65 -22.75
N ALA A 10 -25.85 -16.33 -22.62
CA ALA A 10 -26.78 -16.34 -23.73
C ALA A 10 -26.41 -15.31 -24.81
N MET A 11 -26.03 -14.08 -24.42
CA MET A 11 -25.57 -13.05 -25.36
C MET A 11 -24.32 -13.49 -26.13
N ILE A 12 -23.42 -14.24 -25.50
CA ILE A 12 -22.22 -14.79 -26.15
C ILE A 12 -22.58 -16.01 -27.02
N ALA A 13 -23.42 -16.93 -26.52
CA ALA A 13 -23.85 -18.14 -27.22
C ALA A 13 -24.59 -17.86 -28.53
N PHE A 14 -25.29 -16.71 -28.64
CA PHE A 14 -25.91 -16.28 -29.90
C PHE A 14 -24.92 -15.97 -31.02
N THR A 15 -23.63 -15.83 -30.73
CA THR A 15 -22.58 -15.60 -31.76
C THR A 15 -21.79 -16.83 -32.14
N SER A 16 -21.84 -17.91 -31.36
CA SER A 16 -21.30 -19.21 -31.74
C SER A 16 -22.37 -20.02 -32.47
N SER A 17 -22.52 -19.82 -33.78
CA SER A 17 -23.44 -20.63 -34.59
C SER A 17 -22.97 -22.10 -34.62
N GLU A 18 -23.90 -23.02 -34.32
CA GLU A 18 -23.85 -24.46 -34.66
C GLU A 18 -22.69 -25.31 -34.07
N SER A 19 -22.53 -25.36 -32.75
CA SER A 19 -21.84 -26.49 -32.13
C SER A 19 -22.69 -27.15 -31.05
N ASP A 20 -23.19 -28.36 -31.34
CA ASP A 20 -23.98 -29.24 -30.44
C ASP A 20 -23.17 -29.83 -29.26
N LEU A 21 -22.01 -29.26 -28.93
CA LEU A 21 -21.27 -29.63 -27.73
C LEU A 21 -21.84 -28.86 -26.54
N PRO A 22 -22.00 -29.50 -25.36
CA PRO A 22 -22.34 -28.78 -24.13
C PRO A 22 -21.21 -27.78 -23.86
N GLN A 23 -21.44 -26.50 -24.19
CA GLN A 23 -20.55 -25.42 -23.81
C GLN A 23 -20.55 -25.39 -22.28
N SER A 24 -19.40 -25.70 -21.68
CA SER A 24 -19.22 -25.47 -20.25
C SER A 24 -19.36 -23.97 -19.99
N ASP A 25 -19.85 -23.55 -18.83
CA ASP A 25 -20.01 -22.13 -18.49
C ASP A 25 -18.76 -21.52 -17.81
N HIS A 26 -17.58 -22.07 -18.09
CA HIS A 26 -16.31 -21.47 -17.67
C HIS A 26 -15.74 -20.58 -18.76
N ARG A 27 -15.28 -19.37 -18.42
CA ARG A 27 -14.72 -18.42 -19.38
C ARG A 27 -13.43 -17.82 -18.86
N ILE A 28 -12.55 -17.51 -19.79
CA ILE A 28 -11.35 -16.72 -19.53
C ILE A 28 -11.57 -15.32 -20.14
N VAL A 29 -11.26 -14.29 -19.38
CA VAL A 29 -11.22 -12.89 -19.84
C VAL A 29 -9.77 -12.44 -19.78
N LEU A 30 -9.30 -11.74 -20.81
CA LEU A 30 -7.94 -11.20 -20.83
C LEU A 30 -7.95 -9.70 -20.52
N SER A 31 -7.35 -9.33 -19.38
CA SER A 31 -7.23 -7.95 -18.92
C SER A 31 -6.01 -7.26 -19.51
N ILE A 32 -6.24 -6.10 -20.12
CA ILE A 32 -5.22 -5.34 -20.84
C ILE A 32 -4.82 -4.14 -19.99
N PRO A 33 -3.54 -3.99 -19.63
CA PRO A 33 -3.09 -2.81 -18.90
C PRO A 33 -3.32 -1.55 -19.74
N SER A 34 -3.47 -0.41 -19.07
CA SER A 34 -3.69 0.89 -19.73
C SER A 34 -2.55 1.29 -20.67
N GLU A 35 -1.33 0.78 -20.45
CA GLU A 35 -0.13 1.13 -21.20
C GLU A 35 0.73 -0.09 -21.53
N GLY A 36 1.44 -0.04 -22.67
CA GLY A 36 2.59 -0.91 -22.96
C GLY A 36 2.30 -2.28 -23.59
N PHE A 37 1.03 -2.65 -23.83
CA PHE A 37 0.69 -3.91 -24.50
C PHE A 37 -0.04 -3.67 -25.84
N THR A 38 0.47 -4.31 -26.90
CA THR A 38 -0.13 -4.29 -28.24
C THR A 38 -0.37 -5.71 -28.72
N PHE A 39 -1.54 -5.96 -29.28
CA PHE A 39 -1.86 -7.28 -29.81
C PHE A 39 -1.18 -7.55 -31.16
N SER A 40 -0.61 -8.75 -31.29
CA SER A 40 -0.22 -9.31 -32.60
C SER A 40 -1.38 -10.12 -33.20
N GLU A 41 -1.37 -10.37 -34.50
CA GLU A 41 -2.32 -11.30 -35.13
C GLU A 41 -2.24 -12.71 -34.51
N GLN A 42 -1.05 -13.12 -34.10
CA GLN A 42 -0.84 -14.39 -33.41
C GLN A 42 -1.58 -14.43 -32.06
N ASN A 43 -1.61 -13.33 -31.31
CA ASN A 43 -2.34 -13.25 -30.04
C ASN A 43 -3.85 -13.44 -30.27
N PHE A 44 -4.42 -12.79 -31.29
CA PHE A 44 -5.83 -12.98 -31.65
C PHE A 44 -6.14 -14.39 -32.12
N ARG A 45 -5.23 -15.02 -32.89
CA ARG A 45 -5.38 -16.42 -33.30
C ARG A 45 -5.40 -17.36 -32.09
N ILE A 46 -4.49 -17.17 -31.14
CA ILE A 46 -4.44 -17.96 -29.90
C ILE A 46 -5.71 -17.76 -29.08
N ALA A 47 -6.19 -16.51 -28.93
CA ALA A 47 -7.42 -16.23 -28.20
C ALA A 47 -8.62 -16.96 -28.81
N ARG A 48 -8.79 -16.93 -30.14
CA ARG A 48 -9.86 -17.67 -30.84
C ARG A 48 -9.71 -19.18 -30.72
N GLU A 49 -8.49 -19.71 -30.80
CA GLU A 49 -8.21 -21.14 -30.64
C GLU A 49 -8.64 -21.66 -29.26
N LEU A 50 -8.55 -20.81 -28.24
CA LEU A 50 -8.89 -21.12 -26.85
C LEU A 50 -10.31 -20.68 -26.44
N ASP A 51 -11.14 -20.29 -27.40
CA ASP A 51 -12.51 -19.79 -27.17
C ASP A 51 -12.56 -18.57 -26.20
N ILE A 52 -11.53 -17.73 -26.25
CA ILE A 52 -11.44 -16.49 -25.48
C ILE A 52 -12.02 -15.36 -26.32
N ALA A 53 -13.27 -15.00 -26.02
CA ALA A 53 -14.01 -13.96 -26.74
C ALA A 53 -14.05 -12.61 -26.01
N ILE A 54 -13.70 -12.54 -24.72
CA ILE A 54 -13.88 -11.34 -23.88
C ILE A 54 -12.53 -10.76 -23.45
N PHE A 55 -12.41 -9.44 -23.55
CA PHE A 55 -11.26 -8.68 -23.10
C PHE A 55 -11.68 -7.59 -22.13
N GLU A 56 -10.90 -7.39 -21.07
CA GLU A 56 -11.10 -6.27 -20.15
C GLU A 56 -10.14 -5.14 -20.54
N ILE A 57 -10.67 -3.94 -20.77
CA ILE A 57 -9.95 -2.79 -21.33
C ILE A 57 -10.20 -1.53 -20.51
N SER A 58 -9.14 -0.79 -20.21
CA SER A 58 -9.24 0.49 -19.48
C SER A 58 -9.18 1.73 -20.39
N ASN A 59 -8.80 1.57 -21.67
CA ASN A 59 -8.74 2.68 -22.63
C ASN A 59 -9.58 2.35 -23.89
N PRO A 60 -10.60 3.16 -24.23
CA PRO A 60 -11.42 2.97 -25.43
C PRO A 60 -10.62 2.84 -26.73
N GLU A 61 -9.48 3.54 -26.85
CA GLU A 61 -8.66 3.50 -28.06
C GLU A 61 -8.04 2.12 -28.32
N GLN A 62 -7.89 1.28 -27.29
CA GLN A 62 -7.38 -0.08 -27.42
C GLN A 62 -8.32 -0.96 -28.27
N ILE A 63 -9.62 -0.65 -28.32
CA ILE A 63 -10.61 -1.36 -29.15
C ILE A 63 -10.19 -1.37 -30.62
N ARG A 64 -9.58 -0.29 -31.11
CA ARG A 64 -9.19 -0.15 -32.53
C ARG A 64 -8.14 -1.17 -32.96
N GLN A 65 -7.46 -1.83 -32.02
CA GLN A 65 -6.51 -2.90 -32.30
C GLN A 65 -7.21 -4.24 -32.56
N PHE A 66 -8.50 -4.37 -32.21
CA PHE A 66 -9.26 -5.60 -32.36
C PHE A 66 -9.91 -5.67 -33.75
N PRO A 67 -9.96 -6.87 -34.35
CA PRO A 67 -10.75 -7.07 -35.55
C PRO A 67 -12.24 -6.82 -35.27
N ASN A 68 -12.93 -6.17 -36.21
CA ASN A 68 -14.21 -5.47 -35.98
C ASN A 68 -15.40 -6.30 -35.47
N GLU A 69 -15.35 -7.64 -35.47
CA GLU A 69 -16.57 -8.45 -35.31
C GLU A 69 -16.48 -9.68 -34.37
N SER A 70 -15.34 -9.95 -33.72
CA SER A 70 -15.16 -11.25 -33.02
C SER A 70 -15.05 -11.20 -31.50
N PHE A 71 -15.07 -10.02 -30.88
CA PHE A 71 -14.69 -9.89 -29.47
C PHE A 71 -15.62 -8.96 -28.67
N TYR A 72 -15.76 -9.23 -27.38
CA TYR A 72 -16.57 -8.46 -26.45
C TYR A 72 -15.71 -7.84 -25.37
N PHE A 73 -16.21 -6.80 -24.71
CA PHE A 73 -15.42 -6.01 -23.79
C PHE A 73 -16.06 -5.85 -22.42
N PHE A 74 -15.24 -6.09 -21.39
CA PHE A 74 -15.44 -5.51 -20.07
C PHE A 74 -14.76 -4.14 -20.06
N ALA A 75 -15.54 -3.08 -19.95
CA ALA A 75 -15.04 -1.71 -19.90
C ALA A 75 -14.64 -1.37 -18.47
N ASP A 76 -13.37 -1.01 -18.25
CA ASP A 76 -12.86 -0.54 -16.97
C ASP A 76 -12.93 0.99 -16.88
N ALA A 77 -14.05 1.51 -16.38
CA ALA A 77 -14.28 2.95 -16.20
C ALA A 77 -14.11 3.42 -14.76
N GLY A 78 -13.88 2.48 -13.83
CA GLY A 78 -13.96 2.76 -12.40
C GLY A 78 -12.72 3.46 -11.86
N PRO A 79 -12.87 4.55 -11.08
CA PRO A 79 -11.74 5.17 -10.39
C PRO A 79 -11.07 4.18 -9.44
N LYS A 80 -9.74 4.31 -9.31
CA LYS A 80 -8.93 3.43 -8.46
C LYS A 80 -8.95 3.87 -7.00
N TYR A 81 -8.83 2.90 -6.10
CA TYR A 81 -8.57 3.08 -4.66
C TYR A 81 -9.52 4.05 -3.95
N GLN A 82 -10.80 4.05 -4.35
CA GLN A 82 -11.78 4.93 -3.76
C GLN A 82 -12.07 4.56 -2.31
N VAL A 83 -12.10 5.59 -1.45
CA VAL A 83 -12.47 5.49 -0.04
C VAL A 83 -13.88 6.09 0.16
N PRO A 84 -14.74 5.51 1.03
CA PRO A 84 -16.14 5.90 1.11
C PRO A 84 -16.39 7.37 1.48
N GLY A 85 -15.55 7.96 2.32
CA GLY A 85 -15.66 9.37 2.70
C GLY A 85 -15.49 10.30 1.51
N VAL A 86 -14.56 10.00 0.62
CA VAL A 86 -14.34 10.75 -0.64
C VAL A 86 -15.44 10.43 -1.65
N LEU A 87 -15.76 9.14 -1.83
CA LEU A 87 -16.78 8.69 -2.78
C LEU A 87 -18.14 9.35 -2.50
N SER A 88 -18.56 9.36 -1.24
CA SER A 88 -19.86 9.93 -0.81
C SER A 88 -19.99 11.44 -1.11
N GLN A 89 -18.88 12.18 -1.10
CA GLN A 89 -18.87 13.61 -1.41
C GLN A 89 -18.86 13.90 -2.92
N GLN A 90 -18.52 12.90 -3.74
CA GLN A 90 -18.28 13.07 -5.17
C GLN A 90 -19.14 12.15 -6.06
N ILE A 91 -20.18 11.52 -5.51
CA ILE A 91 -21.00 10.52 -6.25
C ILE A 91 -21.44 11.03 -7.63
N GLY A 92 -21.99 12.26 -7.70
CA GLY A 92 -22.45 12.82 -8.98
C GLY A 92 -21.32 12.99 -10.00
N ALA A 93 -20.20 13.58 -9.59
CA ALA A 93 -19.03 13.77 -10.46
C ALA A 93 -18.42 12.43 -10.91
N GLN A 94 -18.34 11.45 -10.01
CA GLN A 94 -17.84 10.10 -10.33
C GLN A 94 -18.79 9.35 -11.28
N ALA A 95 -20.10 9.45 -11.07
CA ALA A 95 -21.10 8.86 -11.97
C ALA A 95 -21.00 9.46 -13.37
N GLU A 96 -20.95 10.79 -13.48
CA GLU A 96 -20.81 11.50 -14.76
C GLU A 96 -19.54 11.07 -15.51
N GLU A 97 -18.42 10.92 -14.80
CA GLU A 97 -17.16 10.49 -15.40
C GLU A 97 -17.22 9.04 -15.89
N VAL A 98 -17.77 8.12 -15.09
CA VAL A 98 -17.98 6.72 -15.51
C VAL A 98 -18.90 6.64 -16.73
N ILE A 99 -19.99 7.43 -16.75
CA ILE A 99 -20.91 7.49 -17.90
C ILE A 99 -20.21 8.03 -19.14
N ARG A 100 -19.39 9.08 -18.99
CA ARG A 100 -18.61 9.66 -20.09
C ARG A 100 -17.67 8.61 -20.69
N ILE A 101 -16.90 7.90 -19.85
CA ILE A 101 -15.97 6.86 -20.29
C ILE A 101 -16.73 5.72 -20.98
N TYR A 102 -17.87 5.28 -20.43
CA TYR A 102 -18.72 4.27 -21.07
C TYR A 102 -19.18 4.70 -22.46
N ARG A 103 -19.64 5.95 -22.62
CA ARG A 103 -20.06 6.47 -23.94
C ARG A 103 -18.90 6.49 -24.95
N ASP A 104 -17.67 6.74 -24.49
CA ASP A 104 -16.49 6.62 -25.33
C ASP A 104 -16.23 5.16 -25.75
N PHE A 105 -16.37 4.19 -24.83
CA PHE A 105 -16.29 2.76 -25.17
C PHE A 105 -17.39 2.31 -26.14
N ASP A 106 -18.65 2.69 -25.89
CA ASP A 106 -19.79 2.32 -26.73
C ASP A 106 -19.69 2.97 -28.12
N ARG A 107 -19.11 4.17 -28.24
CA ARG A 107 -18.82 4.77 -29.55
C ARG A 107 -17.81 3.95 -30.36
N GLU A 108 -16.76 3.42 -29.71
CA GLU A 108 -15.72 2.65 -30.38
C GLU A 108 -16.15 1.21 -30.69
N ALA A 109 -17.02 0.62 -29.85
CA ALA A 109 -17.58 -0.72 -30.07
C ALA A 109 -19.07 -0.83 -29.70
N PRO A 110 -19.98 -0.27 -30.53
CA PRO A 110 -21.41 -0.22 -30.23
C PRO A 110 -21.99 -1.60 -29.94
N GLY A 111 -22.64 -1.76 -28.78
CA GLY A 111 -23.29 -3.01 -28.38
C GLY A 111 -22.35 -4.19 -28.08
N ARG A 112 -21.03 -3.96 -28.01
CA ARG A 112 -20.02 -4.99 -27.68
C ARG A 112 -19.51 -4.90 -26.23
N ILE A 113 -19.99 -3.92 -25.46
CA ILE A 113 -19.69 -3.78 -24.04
C ILE A 113 -20.62 -4.70 -23.25
N THR A 114 -20.07 -5.75 -22.63
CA THR A 114 -20.86 -6.77 -21.93
C THR A 114 -20.93 -6.53 -20.42
N ALA A 115 -19.97 -5.80 -19.87
CA ALA A 115 -20.00 -5.33 -18.48
C ALA A 115 -19.17 -4.05 -18.32
N LEU A 116 -19.50 -3.26 -17.29
CA LEU A 116 -18.82 -2.01 -16.96
C LEU A 116 -18.34 -2.04 -15.50
N ASN A 117 -17.03 -1.93 -15.30
CA ASN A 117 -16.46 -1.74 -13.98
C ASN A 117 -16.67 -0.29 -13.55
N ILE A 118 -17.26 -0.10 -12.37
CA ILE A 118 -17.54 1.24 -11.85
C ILE A 118 -16.59 1.66 -10.73
N LEU A 119 -15.85 0.72 -10.11
CA LEU A 119 -14.84 1.01 -9.08
C LEU A 119 -13.72 -0.03 -9.11
N SER A 120 -12.47 0.44 -9.07
CA SER A 120 -11.27 -0.42 -9.08
C SER A 120 -10.58 -0.44 -7.73
N HIS A 121 -10.59 -1.59 -7.07
CA HIS A 121 -10.04 -1.84 -5.74
C HIS A 121 -10.52 -0.82 -4.69
N PRO A 122 -11.83 -0.69 -4.44
CA PRO A 122 -12.33 0.22 -3.41
C PRO A 122 -12.11 -0.33 -2.00
N PHE A 123 -12.26 0.53 -0.99
CA PHE A 123 -12.17 0.13 0.43
C PHE A 123 -13.47 -0.55 0.92
N GLU A 124 -13.67 -1.80 0.51
CA GLU A 124 -14.92 -2.56 0.70
C GLU A 124 -15.24 -2.93 2.15
N SER A 125 -14.22 -3.13 3.00
CA SER A 125 -14.39 -3.49 4.41
C SER A 125 -14.93 -2.36 5.28
N TYR A 126 -14.92 -1.14 4.77
CA TYR A 126 -15.42 0.00 5.50
C TYR A 126 -16.96 0.02 5.53
N SER A 127 -17.54 0.19 6.71
CA SER A 127 -18.98 -0.03 6.96
C SER A 127 -19.94 0.78 6.08
N ASN A 128 -19.53 1.95 5.60
CA ASN A 128 -20.33 2.82 4.75
C ASN A 128 -20.15 2.56 3.24
N PHE A 129 -19.24 1.68 2.84
CA PHE A 129 -18.93 1.45 1.43
C PHE A 129 -20.16 1.00 0.63
N SER A 130 -20.87 -0.03 1.11
CA SER A 130 -22.02 -0.59 0.39
C SER A 130 -23.08 0.46 0.08
N ARG A 131 -23.42 1.32 1.06
CA ARG A 131 -24.36 2.43 0.86
C ARG A 131 -23.89 3.43 -0.20
N SER A 132 -22.63 3.87 -0.14
CA SER A 132 -22.09 4.83 -1.11
C SER A 132 -21.99 4.22 -2.52
N ALA A 133 -21.60 2.95 -2.61
CA ALA A 133 -21.54 2.22 -3.87
C ALA A 133 -22.92 1.98 -4.49
N SER A 134 -23.96 1.67 -3.70
CA SER A 134 -25.33 1.55 -4.20
C SER A 134 -25.83 2.86 -4.81
N LEU A 135 -25.60 4.00 -4.14
CA LEU A 135 -26.00 5.31 -4.65
C LEU A 135 -25.28 5.69 -5.95
N LEU A 136 -23.99 5.36 -6.06
CA LEU A 136 -23.24 5.51 -7.32
C LEU A 136 -23.85 4.64 -8.41
N THR A 137 -24.12 3.37 -8.09
CA THR A 137 -24.67 2.39 -9.02
C THR A 137 -26.05 2.81 -9.54
N ASP A 138 -26.92 3.28 -8.66
CA ASP A 138 -28.24 3.81 -9.03
C ASP A 138 -28.12 5.01 -9.97
N SER A 139 -27.18 5.91 -9.70
CA SER A 139 -26.93 7.10 -10.54
C SER A 139 -26.42 6.75 -11.94
N ILE A 140 -25.65 5.67 -12.07
CA ILE A 140 -25.13 5.21 -13.37
C ILE A 140 -26.22 4.48 -14.16
N ARG A 141 -27.04 3.67 -13.47
CA ARG A 141 -28.10 2.84 -14.08
C ARG A 141 -29.23 3.63 -14.72
N THR A 142 -29.42 4.90 -14.36
CA THR A 142 -30.42 5.73 -15.04
C THR A 142 -30.06 6.01 -16.50
N GLU A 143 -28.77 5.90 -16.85
CA GLU A 143 -28.22 6.24 -18.17
C GLU A 143 -27.66 5.03 -18.91
N ILE A 144 -27.29 3.95 -18.20
CA ILE A 144 -26.58 2.81 -18.75
C ILE A 144 -27.28 1.50 -18.37
N ASP A 145 -27.67 0.73 -19.39
CA ASP A 145 -28.33 -0.59 -19.25
C ASP A 145 -27.36 -1.76 -19.53
N VAL A 146 -26.12 -1.65 -19.04
CA VAL A 146 -25.17 -2.76 -19.06
C VAL A 146 -24.92 -3.29 -17.64
N PRO A 147 -24.55 -4.57 -17.48
CA PRO A 147 -24.12 -5.11 -16.19
C PRO A 147 -23.01 -4.28 -15.54
N LEU A 148 -23.27 -3.73 -14.35
CA LEU A 148 -22.28 -3.01 -13.56
C LEU A 148 -21.58 -3.98 -12.60
N TYR A 149 -20.27 -3.84 -12.46
CA TYR A 149 -19.48 -4.63 -11.50
C TYR A 149 -18.42 -3.75 -10.81
N ILE A 150 -17.82 -4.30 -9.76
CA ILE A 150 -16.63 -3.72 -9.11
C ILE A 150 -15.48 -4.71 -9.15
N ARG A 151 -14.25 -4.21 -9.30
CA ARG A 151 -13.03 -5.00 -9.11
C ARG A 151 -12.60 -4.89 -7.66
N SER A 152 -12.78 -5.95 -6.88
CA SER A 152 -12.51 -5.93 -5.44
C SER A 152 -11.02 -5.82 -5.12
N ALA A 153 -10.69 -5.28 -3.95
CA ALA A 153 -9.34 -5.29 -3.39
C ALA A 153 -8.89 -6.68 -2.88
N GLY A 154 -9.81 -7.66 -2.77
CA GLY A 154 -9.55 -9.00 -2.25
C GLY A 154 -10.18 -9.29 -0.89
N ILE A 155 -10.96 -8.33 -0.35
CA ILE A 155 -11.66 -8.47 0.93
C ILE A 155 -13.15 -8.50 0.63
N GLN A 156 -13.75 -9.70 0.68
CA GLN A 156 -15.19 -9.83 0.55
C GLN A 156 -15.81 -9.80 1.96
N THR A 157 -16.28 -8.63 2.36
CA THR A 157 -16.97 -8.44 3.65
C THR A 157 -18.38 -7.93 3.41
N GLY A 158 -19.37 -8.79 3.65
CA GLY A 158 -20.77 -8.39 3.71
C GLY A 158 -21.54 -8.49 2.39
N ASP A 159 -22.70 -7.84 2.37
CA ASP A 159 -23.63 -7.85 1.24
C ASP A 159 -23.08 -6.99 0.09
N SER A 160 -23.16 -7.52 -1.13
CA SER A 160 -22.83 -6.77 -2.35
C SER A 160 -23.68 -5.50 -2.41
N PRO A 161 -23.10 -4.34 -2.79
CA PRO A 161 -23.87 -3.13 -3.05
C PRO A 161 -25.04 -3.40 -3.99
N ASP A 162 -26.17 -2.75 -3.72
CA ASP A 162 -27.37 -2.88 -4.52
C ASP A 162 -27.11 -2.39 -5.95
N GLY A 163 -27.73 -3.06 -6.92
CA GLY A 163 -27.58 -2.73 -8.33
C GLY A 163 -26.30 -3.27 -9.01
N LEU A 164 -25.31 -3.75 -8.26
CA LEU A 164 -24.19 -4.47 -8.86
C LEU A 164 -24.65 -5.84 -9.34
N ARG A 165 -24.13 -6.28 -10.48
CA ARG A 165 -24.41 -7.61 -11.03
C ARG A 165 -23.47 -8.68 -10.49
N PHE A 166 -22.20 -8.33 -10.34
CA PHE A 166 -21.18 -9.20 -9.76
C PHE A 166 -20.02 -8.37 -9.20
N THR A 167 -19.15 -9.03 -8.45
CA THR A 167 -17.88 -8.49 -7.96
C THR A 167 -16.77 -9.38 -8.48
N SER A 168 -15.77 -8.76 -9.13
CA SER A 168 -14.58 -9.45 -9.60
C SER A 168 -13.53 -9.46 -8.49
N LEU A 169 -13.28 -10.63 -7.90
CA LEU A 169 -12.46 -10.73 -6.71
C LEU A 169 -10.97 -10.87 -7.05
N ARG A 170 -10.15 -9.94 -6.54
CA ARG A 170 -8.71 -9.96 -6.74
C ARG A 170 -8.07 -11.08 -5.93
N VAL A 171 -7.26 -11.89 -6.60
CA VAL A 171 -6.56 -13.02 -6.00
C VAL A 171 -5.08 -12.98 -6.41
N VAL A 172 -4.20 -13.13 -5.42
CA VAL A 172 -2.74 -12.98 -5.53
C VAL A 172 -2.07 -14.16 -4.83
N PRO A 173 -1.00 -14.75 -5.40
CA PRO A 173 -0.22 -15.79 -4.74
C PRO A 173 0.22 -15.39 -3.34
N GLY A 174 -0.02 -16.27 -2.36
CA GLY A 174 0.30 -16.04 -0.95
C GLY A 174 -0.92 -15.86 -0.04
N MET A 175 -2.11 -15.64 -0.59
CA MET A 175 -3.36 -15.74 0.18
C MET A 175 -3.74 -17.20 0.43
N ASP A 176 -3.72 -17.61 1.70
CA ASP A 176 -4.00 -19.00 2.10
C ASP A 176 -5.46 -19.42 1.83
N ASN A 177 -6.40 -18.48 1.94
CA ASN A 177 -7.81 -18.70 1.66
C ASN A 177 -8.16 -18.12 0.30
N THR A 178 -8.30 -18.98 -0.71
CA THR A 178 -8.81 -18.57 -2.01
C THR A 178 -10.34 -18.46 -1.90
N PRO A 179 -10.91 -17.26 -1.96
CA PRO A 179 -12.35 -17.10 -1.81
C PRO A 179 -13.09 -17.74 -2.98
N ILE A 180 -14.25 -18.34 -2.71
CA ILE A 180 -15.12 -18.92 -3.73
C ILE A 180 -15.99 -17.78 -4.28
N ALA A 181 -15.59 -17.22 -5.41
CA ALA A 181 -16.38 -16.25 -6.17
C ALA A 181 -16.48 -16.69 -7.63
N SER A 182 -17.60 -16.39 -8.29
CA SER A 182 -17.80 -16.75 -9.70
C SER A 182 -16.93 -15.95 -10.66
N VAL A 183 -16.41 -14.78 -10.25
CA VAL A 183 -15.51 -13.96 -11.06
C VAL A 183 -14.24 -13.68 -10.26
N ILE A 184 -13.12 -14.23 -10.74
CA ILE A 184 -11.81 -14.08 -10.10
C ILE A 184 -10.88 -13.31 -11.03
N HIS A 185 -10.28 -12.24 -10.51
CA HIS A 185 -9.19 -11.53 -11.17
C HIS A 185 -7.86 -11.97 -10.58
N PHE A 186 -7.16 -12.82 -11.31
CA PHE A 186 -5.91 -13.42 -10.88
C PHE A 186 -4.73 -12.53 -11.27
N LEU A 187 -3.88 -12.21 -10.29
CA LEU A 187 -2.65 -11.44 -10.54
C LEU A 187 -1.42 -12.33 -10.29
N PRO A 188 -0.57 -12.54 -11.31
CA PRO A 188 0.64 -13.32 -11.15
C PRO A 188 1.63 -12.62 -10.21
N SER A 189 2.44 -13.39 -9.50
CA SER A 189 3.56 -12.88 -8.71
C SER A 189 4.86 -12.96 -9.53
N GLY A 190 5.93 -12.34 -9.04
CA GLY A 190 7.27 -12.49 -9.63
C GLY A 190 7.86 -13.90 -9.48
N ASP A 191 7.24 -14.78 -8.68
CA ASP A 191 7.63 -16.17 -8.52
C ASP A 191 6.69 -17.08 -9.33
N ALA A 192 7.22 -17.68 -10.39
CA ALA A 192 6.48 -18.57 -11.25
C ALA A 192 5.89 -19.77 -10.47
N HIS A 193 6.64 -20.34 -9.51
CA HIS A 193 6.17 -21.53 -8.79
C HIS A 193 4.91 -21.22 -7.96
N SER A 194 4.95 -20.18 -7.12
CA SER A 194 3.78 -19.74 -6.37
C SER A 194 2.63 -19.31 -7.28
N THR A 195 2.92 -18.63 -8.40
CA THR A 195 1.92 -18.23 -9.39
C THR A 195 1.15 -19.43 -9.94
N TYR A 196 1.83 -20.45 -10.49
CA TYR A 196 1.16 -21.63 -11.04
C TYR A 196 0.44 -22.46 -9.98
N ARG A 197 1.04 -22.60 -8.80
CA ARG A 197 0.41 -23.32 -7.69
C ARG A 197 -0.90 -22.65 -7.28
N HIS A 198 -0.91 -21.32 -7.23
CA HIS A 198 -2.08 -20.55 -6.87
C HIS A 198 -3.13 -20.55 -7.99
N LEU A 199 -2.70 -20.39 -9.24
CA LEU A 199 -3.59 -20.49 -10.40
C LEU A 199 -4.28 -21.87 -10.45
N ASN A 200 -3.54 -22.95 -10.19
CA ASN A 200 -4.11 -24.30 -10.14
C ASN A 200 -5.20 -24.42 -9.08
N ARG A 201 -4.99 -23.85 -7.90
CA ARG A 201 -5.99 -23.82 -6.84
C ARG A 201 -7.22 -23.01 -7.27
N VAL A 202 -7.02 -21.83 -7.84
CA VAL A 202 -8.11 -20.97 -8.35
C VAL A 202 -8.93 -21.72 -9.40
N MET A 203 -8.30 -22.31 -10.40
CA MET A 203 -9.00 -23.04 -11.47
C MET A 203 -9.79 -24.24 -10.93
N ASN A 204 -9.21 -25.00 -10.00
CA ASN A 204 -9.90 -26.13 -9.37
C ASN A 204 -11.08 -25.67 -8.51
N ASN A 205 -10.95 -24.58 -7.75
CA ASN A 205 -12.08 -24.02 -6.98
C ASN A 205 -13.18 -23.48 -7.91
N LEU A 206 -12.81 -22.86 -9.03
CA LEU A 206 -13.74 -22.33 -10.02
C LEU A 206 -14.48 -23.42 -10.80
N HIS A 207 -13.89 -24.61 -10.90
CA HIS A 207 -14.50 -25.80 -11.51
C HIS A 207 -15.64 -26.38 -10.66
N GLU A 208 -15.65 -26.16 -9.34
CA GLU A 208 -16.76 -26.57 -8.47
C GLU A 208 -18.02 -25.72 -8.67
N LEU A 209 -17.92 -24.60 -9.39
CA LEU A 209 -19.03 -23.70 -9.70
C LEU A 209 -19.64 -24.06 -11.05
N ASN A 210 -20.96 -23.93 -11.18
CA ASN A 210 -21.62 -24.14 -12.47
C ASN A 210 -21.12 -23.17 -13.54
N GLU A 211 -20.88 -21.91 -13.14
CA GLU A 211 -20.55 -20.80 -14.03
C GLU A 211 -19.39 -20.02 -13.40
N SER A 212 -18.31 -19.78 -14.14
CA SER A 212 -17.22 -18.94 -13.64
C SER A 212 -16.43 -18.21 -14.71
N ILE A 213 -15.84 -17.09 -14.30
CA ILE A 213 -15.01 -16.20 -15.12
C ILE A 213 -13.65 -16.03 -14.44
N LEU A 214 -12.60 -16.41 -15.14
CA LEU A 214 -11.22 -16.19 -14.74
C LEU A 214 -10.62 -15.05 -15.57
N ILE A 215 -10.36 -13.92 -14.94
CA ILE A 215 -9.71 -12.77 -15.56
C ILE A 215 -8.19 -12.88 -15.37
N LEU A 216 -7.43 -12.90 -16.47
CA LEU A 216 -5.96 -13.02 -16.49
C LEU A 216 -5.32 -11.80 -17.18
N PRO A 217 -4.16 -11.30 -16.73
CA PRO A 217 -3.45 -10.25 -17.44
C PRO A 217 -2.97 -10.75 -18.80
N ALA A 218 -3.41 -10.09 -19.87
CA ALA A 218 -3.09 -10.46 -21.25
C ALA A 218 -1.57 -10.57 -21.49
N PRO A 219 -0.71 -9.61 -21.06
CA PRO A 219 0.73 -9.70 -21.31
C PRO A 219 1.34 -10.96 -20.69
N TRP A 220 0.95 -11.28 -19.46
CA TRP A 220 1.42 -12.48 -18.77
C TRP A 220 0.93 -13.75 -19.47
N PHE A 221 -0.38 -13.83 -19.74
CA PHE A 221 -1.00 -14.99 -20.40
C PHE A 221 -0.32 -15.36 -21.72
N PHE A 222 -0.11 -14.38 -22.61
CA PHE A 222 0.53 -14.65 -23.90
C PHE A 222 2.01 -15.01 -23.74
N SER A 223 2.73 -14.35 -22.83
CA SER A 223 4.14 -14.68 -22.57
C SER A 223 4.30 -16.11 -22.04
N GLU A 224 3.38 -16.59 -21.20
CA GLU A 224 3.44 -17.95 -20.67
C GLU A 224 3.02 -19.00 -21.70
N ILE A 225 2.06 -18.71 -22.56
CA ILE A 225 1.71 -19.62 -23.67
C ILE A 225 2.87 -19.75 -24.67
N GLU A 226 3.61 -18.68 -24.91
CA GLU A 226 4.78 -18.70 -25.78
C GLU A 226 5.93 -19.48 -25.14
N SER A 227 6.17 -19.29 -23.84
CA SER A 227 7.22 -20.00 -23.10
C SER A 227 6.90 -21.48 -22.87
N ARG A 228 5.60 -21.81 -22.71
CA ARG A 228 5.08 -23.15 -22.38
C ARG A 228 3.84 -23.46 -23.22
N GLY A 229 4.07 -23.93 -24.44
CA GLY A 229 2.99 -24.26 -25.39
C GLY A 229 1.92 -25.22 -24.84
N GLU A 230 2.28 -26.07 -23.86
CA GLU A 230 1.36 -27.01 -23.19
C GLU A 230 0.22 -26.31 -22.43
N LEU A 231 0.40 -25.07 -21.97
CA LEU A 231 -0.63 -24.32 -21.26
C LEU A 231 -1.88 -24.06 -22.11
N ARG A 232 -1.76 -24.09 -23.44
CA ARG A 232 -2.90 -23.97 -24.36
C ARG A 232 -3.93 -25.08 -24.12
N PHE A 233 -3.47 -26.32 -23.96
CA PHE A 233 -4.36 -27.44 -23.71
C PHE A 233 -5.06 -27.26 -22.36
N LEU A 234 -4.32 -26.88 -21.32
CA LEU A 234 -4.87 -26.68 -19.98
C LEU A 234 -5.93 -25.56 -19.92
N TYR A 235 -5.72 -24.45 -20.62
CA TYR A 235 -6.73 -23.39 -20.69
C TYR A 235 -7.97 -23.84 -21.48
N ARG A 236 -7.78 -24.62 -22.55
CA ARG A 236 -8.89 -25.20 -23.31
C ARG A 236 -9.69 -26.19 -22.46
N ASP A 237 -9.01 -27.07 -21.75
CA ASP A 237 -9.61 -28.06 -20.85
C ASP A 237 -10.44 -27.35 -19.77
N TYR A 238 -9.92 -26.27 -19.18
CA TYR A 238 -10.67 -25.43 -18.23
C TYR A 238 -11.92 -24.81 -18.85
N VAL A 239 -11.81 -24.20 -20.03
CA VAL A 239 -12.97 -23.61 -20.75
C VAL A 239 -14.00 -24.68 -21.16
N ASN A 240 -13.59 -25.94 -21.28
CA ASN A 240 -14.48 -27.08 -21.50
C ASN A 240 -15.03 -27.69 -20.19
N GLY A 241 -14.67 -27.14 -19.03
CA GLY A 241 -15.12 -27.65 -17.73
C GLY A 241 -14.48 -28.95 -17.33
N GLU A 242 -13.29 -29.24 -17.85
CA GLU A 242 -12.47 -30.35 -17.39
C GLU A 242 -11.61 -29.94 -16.19
N GLN A 243 -11.30 -30.90 -15.33
CA GLN A 243 -10.43 -30.66 -14.18
C GLN A 243 -8.98 -30.51 -14.65
N VAL A 244 -8.37 -29.37 -14.33
CA VAL A 244 -7.01 -29.02 -14.78
C VAL A 244 -5.98 -29.28 -13.69
N THR A 245 -4.87 -29.91 -14.07
CA THR A 245 -3.66 -30.04 -13.23
C THR A 245 -2.48 -29.33 -13.88
N LEU A 246 -2.08 -28.18 -13.34
CA LEU A 246 -0.95 -27.42 -13.85
C LEU A 246 0.39 -28.03 -13.45
N PRO A 247 1.33 -28.27 -14.40
CA PRO A 247 2.68 -28.67 -14.06
C PRO A 247 3.41 -27.50 -13.38
N LEU A 248 3.82 -27.71 -12.12
CA LEU A 248 4.54 -26.70 -11.36
C LEU A 248 5.99 -26.61 -11.87
N PRO A 249 6.53 -25.41 -12.13
CA PRO A 249 7.94 -25.27 -12.39
C PRO A 249 8.76 -25.68 -11.15
N GLY A 250 10.03 -26.02 -11.35
CA GLY A 250 10.95 -26.24 -10.24
C GLY A 250 10.99 -25.02 -9.32
N GLU A 251 11.12 -25.26 -8.02
CA GLU A 251 11.23 -24.18 -7.04
C GLU A 251 12.45 -23.31 -7.39
N PRO A 252 12.28 -21.98 -7.47
CA PRO A 252 13.41 -21.11 -7.73
C PRO A 252 14.44 -21.28 -6.62
N GLN A 253 15.69 -21.54 -6.97
CA GLN A 253 16.79 -21.44 -6.01
C GLN A 253 16.87 -19.97 -5.58
N SER A 254 16.51 -19.70 -4.33
CA SER A 254 16.54 -18.35 -3.78
C SER A 254 17.99 -17.86 -3.78
N ARG A 255 18.29 -16.91 -4.67
CA ARG A 255 19.60 -16.23 -4.64
C ARG A 255 19.69 -15.44 -3.34
N PRO A 256 20.85 -15.44 -2.66
CA PRO A 256 21.03 -14.62 -1.47
C PRO A 256 20.80 -13.15 -1.86
N TYR A 257 19.81 -12.50 -1.25
CA TYR A 257 19.51 -11.10 -1.48
C TYR A 257 20.31 -10.23 -0.51
N ILE A 258 20.78 -9.08 -0.98
CA ILE A 258 21.47 -8.11 -0.12
C ILE A 258 20.41 -7.38 0.70
N ASN A 259 20.53 -7.48 2.02
CA ASN A 259 19.57 -6.89 2.95
C ASN A 259 20.02 -5.46 3.33
N TRP A 260 19.57 -4.48 2.54
CA TRP A 260 20.01 -3.08 2.67
C TRP A 260 19.71 -2.47 4.05
N SER A 261 18.60 -2.84 4.68
CA SER A 261 18.24 -2.38 6.02
C SER A 261 19.28 -2.80 7.07
N VAL A 262 19.77 -4.04 6.98
CA VAL A 262 20.82 -4.59 7.85
C VAL A 262 22.16 -3.91 7.58
N ILE A 263 22.54 -3.71 6.31
CA ILE A 263 23.77 -2.99 5.96
C ILE A 263 23.74 -1.57 6.51
N LEU A 264 22.64 -0.84 6.30
CA LEU A 264 22.50 0.52 6.79
C LEU A 264 22.54 0.57 8.32
N LEU A 265 21.91 -0.39 9.01
CA LEU A 265 22.00 -0.52 10.47
C LEU A 265 23.46 -0.73 10.92
N PHE A 266 24.23 -1.58 10.24
CA PHE A 266 25.67 -1.75 10.52
C PHE A 266 26.48 -0.48 10.26
N LEU A 267 26.15 0.29 9.22
CA LEU A 267 26.78 1.60 8.97
C LEU A 267 26.46 2.60 10.09
N ILE A 268 25.23 2.63 10.60
CA ILE A 268 24.84 3.47 11.73
C ILE A 268 25.61 3.04 12.98
N TRP A 269 25.65 1.75 13.32
CA TRP A 269 26.45 1.22 14.43
C TRP A 269 27.95 1.52 14.26
N GLY A 270 28.48 1.39 13.05
CA GLY A 270 29.85 1.74 12.71
C GLY A 270 30.12 3.22 12.98
N SER A 271 29.22 4.10 12.55
CA SER A 271 29.32 5.53 12.83
C SER A 271 29.25 5.85 14.33
N PHE A 272 28.40 5.14 15.09
CA PHE A 272 28.33 5.25 16.55
C PHE A 272 29.64 4.79 17.22
N ALA A 273 30.19 3.65 16.81
CA ALA A 273 31.43 3.10 17.36
C ALA A 273 32.63 4.01 17.07
N LEU A 274 32.74 4.54 15.84
CA LEU A 274 33.76 5.52 15.47
C LEU A 274 33.62 6.78 16.34
N HIS A 275 32.41 7.29 16.50
CA HIS A 275 32.17 8.48 17.31
C HIS A 275 32.53 8.23 18.79
N TYR A 276 32.13 7.10 19.36
CA TYR A 276 32.48 6.70 20.74
C TYR A 276 33.99 6.56 20.93
N ARG A 277 34.70 5.99 19.95
CA ARG A 277 36.15 5.73 20.02
C ARG A 277 37.01 6.99 19.85
N PHE A 278 36.59 7.91 18.98
CA PHE A 278 37.39 9.08 18.59
C PHE A 278 36.97 10.39 19.28
N GLN A 279 35.82 10.43 19.95
CA GLN A 279 35.40 11.56 20.79
C GLN A 279 35.32 11.13 22.26
N PRO A 280 36.40 11.25 23.06
CA PRO A 280 36.41 10.80 24.46
C PRO A 280 35.31 11.44 25.31
N ILE A 281 34.96 12.69 25.01
CA ILE A 281 33.87 13.42 25.67
C ILE A 281 32.54 12.69 25.49
N TYR A 282 32.29 12.14 24.30
CA TYR A 282 31.05 11.44 23.99
C TYR A 282 30.84 10.21 24.88
N GLY A 283 31.86 9.36 25.04
CA GLY A 283 31.77 8.17 25.90
C GLY A 283 31.50 8.50 27.37
N GLN A 284 32.12 9.57 27.88
CA GLN A 284 31.87 10.07 29.23
C GLN A 284 30.45 10.65 29.37
N SER A 285 29.98 11.39 28.36
CA SER A 285 28.65 11.99 28.33
C SER A 285 27.53 10.93 28.29
N VAL A 286 27.68 9.84 27.53
CA VAL A 286 26.72 8.71 27.52
C VAL A 286 26.51 8.18 28.93
N LEU A 287 27.61 7.81 29.61
CA LEU A 287 27.54 7.21 30.95
C LEU A 287 26.97 8.21 31.96
N ARG A 288 27.39 9.48 31.89
CA ARG A 288 26.84 10.53 32.76
C ARG A 288 25.36 10.74 32.52
N TYR A 289 24.89 10.75 31.28
CA TYR A 289 23.46 10.92 30.98
C TYR A 289 22.62 9.80 31.62
N PHE A 290 22.98 8.53 31.38
CA PHE A 290 22.16 7.40 31.84
C PHE A 290 22.38 7.01 33.30
N SER A 291 23.53 7.30 33.89
CA SER A 291 23.82 6.93 35.29
C SER A 291 23.81 8.12 36.26
N ASN A 292 24.02 9.35 35.79
CA ASN A 292 24.11 10.54 36.65
C ASN A 292 23.52 11.80 35.98
N HIS A 293 22.25 11.70 35.59
CA HIS A 293 21.55 12.67 34.74
C HIS A 293 21.65 14.13 35.22
N SER A 294 21.49 14.38 36.53
CA SER A 294 21.53 15.75 37.07
C SER A 294 22.87 16.44 36.85
N PHE A 295 23.98 15.72 36.98
CA PHE A 295 25.33 16.25 36.72
C PHE A 295 25.55 16.48 35.23
N PHE A 296 25.06 15.58 34.38
CA PHE A 296 25.12 15.77 32.94
C PHE A 296 24.42 17.08 32.53
N VAL A 297 23.18 17.29 33.01
CA VAL A 297 22.40 18.49 32.73
C VAL A 297 23.14 19.76 33.22
N ALA A 298 23.70 19.73 34.42
CA ALA A 298 24.50 20.84 34.95
C ALA A 298 25.73 21.14 34.07
N ASP A 299 26.48 20.11 33.66
CA ASP A 299 27.67 20.28 32.81
C ASP A 299 27.32 20.90 31.43
N VAL A 300 26.16 20.54 30.86
CA VAL A 300 25.68 21.13 29.61
C VAL A 300 25.26 22.60 29.82
N MET A 301 24.51 22.87 30.87
CA MET A 301 23.95 24.20 31.16
C MET A 301 25.00 25.21 31.63
N GLU A 302 26.06 24.75 32.30
CA GLU A 302 27.25 25.55 32.61
C GLU A 302 28.22 25.68 31.43
N HIS A 303 27.85 25.16 30.25
CA HIS A 303 28.65 25.23 29.03
C HIS A 303 30.06 24.62 29.18
N ARG A 304 30.19 23.58 30.02
CA ARG A 304 31.39 22.74 30.10
C ARG A 304 31.49 21.81 28.90
N LEU A 305 30.35 21.43 28.33
CA LEU A 305 30.23 20.70 27.05
C LEU A 305 29.96 21.67 25.90
N ARG A 306 31.04 22.20 25.31
CA ARG A 306 30.97 23.24 24.26
C ARG A 306 30.77 22.69 22.85
N ASN A 307 31.09 21.41 22.64
CA ASN A 307 31.11 20.82 21.31
C ASN A 307 29.68 20.57 20.79
N VAL A 308 29.37 21.15 19.64
CA VAL A 308 28.10 20.97 18.92
C VAL A 308 28.09 19.65 18.13
N LEU A 309 29.26 19.19 17.68
CA LEU A 309 29.39 18.04 16.78
C LEU A 309 28.73 16.78 17.35
N PRO A 310 28.89 16.43 18.64
CA PRO A 310 28.24 15.25 19.19
C PRO A 310 26.72 15.23 19.00
N GLY A 311 26.05 16.32 19.37
CA GLY A 311 24.61 16.43 19.21
C GLY A 311 24.18 16.41 17.74
N LEU A 312 24.92 17.07 16.86
CA LEU A 312 24.61 17.08 15.42
C LEU A 312 24.70 15.67 14.80
N PHE A 313 25.76 14.92 15.12
CA PHE A 313 25.91 13.54 14.65
C PHE A 313 24.76 12.66 15.13
N LEU A 314 24.27 12.87 16.35
CA LEU A 314 23.14 12.13 16.89
C LEU A 314 21.83 12.45 16.20
N LEU A 315 21.59 13.70 15.83
CA LEU A 315 20.41 14.06 15.05
C LEU A 315 20.43 13.39 13.67
N ILE A 316 21.59 13.39 13.01
CA ILE A 316 21.76 12.70 11.71
C ILE A 316 21.53 11.19 11.87
N GLN A 317 22.13 10.56 12.89
CA GLN A 317 21.91 9.14 13.17
C GLN A 317 20.43 8.87 13.47
N HIS A 318 19.78 9.70 14.29
CA HIS A 318 18.37 9.53 14.60
C HIS A 318 17.49 9.68 13.35
N ALA A 319 17.78 10.62 12.45
CA ALA A 319 17.05 10.75 11.20
C ALA A 319 17.17 9.50 10.31
N LEU A 320 18.37 8.93 10.18
CA LEU A 320 18.59 7.66 9.48
C LEU A 320 17.85 6.49 10.16
N LEU A 321 17.87 6.44 11.49
CA LEU A 321 17.11 5.47 12.28
C LEU A 321 15.60 5.63 12.07
N THR A 322 15.08 6.85 11.93
CA THR A 322 13.66 7.11 11.63
C THR A 322 13.30 6.61 10.23
N GLY A 323 14.18 6.79 9.23
CA GLY A 323 14.00 6.18 7.91
C GLY A 323 13.89 4.65 8.01
N LEU A 324 14.84 4.00 8.68
CA LEU A 324 14.83 2.54 8.89
C LEU A 324 13.60 2.06 9.67
N PHE A 325 13.18 2.83 10.68
CA PHE A 325 11.97 2.58 11.45
C PHE A 325 10.73 2.59 10.55
N VAL A 326 10.55 3.63 9.73
CA VAL A 326 9.42 3.73 8.79
C VAL A 326 9.46 2.57 7.79
N PHE A 327 10.61 2.31 7.19
CA PHE A 327 10.80 1.21 6.24
C PHE A 327 10.34 -0.13 6.84
N ALA A 328 10.86 -0.48 8.02
CA ALA A 328 10.58 -1.79 8.61
C ALA A 328 9.18 -1.91 9.21
N CYS A 329 8.57 -0.82 9.69
CA CYS A 329 7.16 -0.84 10.09
C CYS A 329 6.24 -0.99 8.89
N VAL A 330 6.51 -0.28 7.79
CA VAL A 330 5.70 -0.36 6.57
C VAL A 330 5.82 -1.75 5.94
N GLU A 331 7.02 -2.31 5.83
CA GLU A 331 7.25 -3.66 5.30
C GLU A 331 6.47 -4.75 6.03
N VAL A 332 6.20 -4.55 7.32
CA VAL A 332 5.51 -5.55 8.17
C VAL A 332 4.00 -5.38 8.15
N VAL A 333 3.50 -4.15 8.06
CA VAL A 333 2.08 -3.84 8.28
C VAL A 333 1.34 -3.50 6.98
N VAL A 334 2.06 -3.13 5.92
CA VAL A 334 1.46 -2.69 4.65
C VAL A 334 1.83 -3.69 3.55
N SER A 335 0.81 -4.26 2.91
CA SER A 335 0.98 -5.14 1.75
C SER A 335 1.45 -4.36 0.51
N GLN A 336 1.81 -5.07 -0.56
CA GLN A 336 2.14 -4.41 -1.83
C GLN A 336 0.95 -3.58 -2.37
N LEU A 337 -0.28 -4.09 -2.24
CA LEU A 337 -1.46 -3.33 -2.61
C LEU A 337 -1.63 -2.09 -1.71
N GLY A 338 -1.34 -2.23 -0.42
CA GLY A 338 -1.34 -1.10 0.51
C GLY A 338 -0.35 0.00 0.12
N LEU A 339 0.84 -0.38 -0.35
CA LEU A 339 1.84 0.56 -0.87
C LEU A 339 1.34 1.30 -2.12
N ASP A 340 0.66 0.59 -3.02
CA ASP A 340 0.05 1.20 -4.21
C ASP A 340 -1.06 2.20 -3.82
N ILE A 341 -1.89 1.84 -2.83
CA ILE A 341 -2.94 2.71 -2.27
C ILE A 341 -2.33 3.97 -1.64
N LEU A 342 -1.31 3.82 -0.80
CA LEU A 342 -0.59 4.97 -0.22
C LEU A 342 0.02 5.83 -1.32
N SER A 343 0.55 5.21 -2.37
CA SER A 343 1.18 5.94 -3.47
C SER A 343 0.20 6.75 -4.28
N TYR A 344 -1.00 6.22 -4.47
CA TYR A 344 -2.08 6.91 -5.13
C TYR A 344 -2.55 8.15 -4.34
N HIS A 345 -2.86 7.98 -3.05
CA HIS A 345 -3.41 9.06 -2.21
C HIS A 345 -2.38 10.08 -1.74
N PHE A 346 -1.13 9.65 -1.54
CA PHE A 346 -0.04 10.49 -1.06
C PHE A 346 1.06 10.69 -2.11
N SER A 347 0.68 10.83 -3.39
CA SER A 347 1.62 11.04 -4.51
C SER A 347 2.61 12.19 -4.28
N GLY A 348 2.20 13.23 -3.54
CA GLY A 348 3.03 14.38 -3.17
C GLY A 348 4.27 14.03 -2.33
N VAL A 349 4.35 12.85 -1.71
CA VAL A 349 5.52 12.38 -0.94
C VAL A 349 6.22 11.16 -1.58
N MET A 350 5.76 10.69 -2.74
CA MET A 350 6.23 9.46 -3.39
C MET A 350 7.13 9.75 -4.59
N TRP A 351 8.28 10.37 -4.33
CA TRP A 351 9.11 10.97 -5.39
C TRP A 351 9.98 9.99 -6.19
N PHE A 352 10.28 8.80 -5.65
CA PHE A 352 11.35 7.96 -6.19
C PHE A 352 10.87 6.76 -7.03
N GLY A 353 9.58 6.68 -7.34
CA GLY A 353 8.98 5.56 -8.10
C GLY A 353 8.85 4.26 -7.30
N ASP A 354 9.74 4.01 -6.34
CA ASP A 354 9.60 2.98 -5.31
C ASP A 354 8.90 3.58 -4.06
N PRO A 355 7.69 3.11 -3.70
CA PRO A 355 6.95 3.59 -2.53
C PRO A 355 7.68 3.39 -1.21
N LEU A 356 8.34 2.23 -1.01
CA LEU A 356 9.04 1.91 0.24
C LEU A 356 10.24 2.83 0.43
N PHE A 357 11.02 3.01 -0.62
CA PHE A 357 12.17 3.93 -0.59
C PHE A 357 11.72 5.39 -0.41
N SER A 358 10.60 5.78 -1.01
CA SER A 358 10.03 7.12 -0.82
C SER A 358 9.62 7.36 0.62
N LEU A 359 8.89 6.43 1.25
CA LEU A 359 8.50 6.52 2.66
C LEU A 359 9.72 6.54 3.60
N PHE A 360 10.75 5.74 3.31
CA PHE A 360 12.04 5.79 4.00
C PHE A 360 12.67 7.20 3.96
N MET A 361 12.73 7.81 2.77
CA MET A 361 13.28 9.16 2.59
C MET A 361 12.43 10.24 3.25
N VAL A 362 11.11 10.13 3.17
CA VAL A 362 10.16 11.01 3.87
C VAL A 362 10.37 10.92 5.38
N GLY A 363 10.60 9.72 5.92
CA GLY A 363 10.94 9.51 7.33
C GLY A 363 12.22 10.26 7.74
N ILE A 364 13.28 10.18 6.93
CA ILE A 364 14.54 10.92 7.18
C ILE A 364 14.31 12.42 7.15
N ILE A 365 13.69 12.94 6.08
CA ILE A 365 13.50 14.38 5.88
C ILE A 365 12.57 14.94 6.97
N GLY A 366 11.47 14.25 7.25
CA GLY A 366 10.55 14.59 8.34
C GLY A 366 11.27 14.64 9.68
N ALA A 367 12.13 13.66 9.97
CA ALA A 367 12.92 13.63 11.19
C ALA A 367 13.89 14.83 11.29
N VAL A 368 14.62 15.15 10.21
CA VAL A 368 15.51 16.32 10.19
C VAL A 368 14.74 17.61 10.46
N VAL A 369 13.62 17.83 9.75
CA VAL A 369 12.82 19.05 9.89
C VAL A 369 12.23 19.16 11.30
N LEU A 370 11.60 18.11 11.80
CA LEU A 370 10.97 18.12 13.13
C LEU A 370 12.00 18.32 14.25
N GLN A 371 13.15 17.64 14.19
CA GLN A 371 14.21 17.82 15.19
C GLN A 371 14.78 19.24 15.17
N MET A 372 14.99 19.84 14.00
CA MET A 372 15.45 21.22 13.88
C MET A 372 14.43 22.21 14.46
N ILE A 373 13.14 22.03 14.15
CA ILE A 373 12.06 22.84 14.74
C ILE A 373 12.05 22.67 16.26
N SER A 374 12.14 21.44 16.77
CA SER A 374 12.17 21.13 18.20
C SER A 374 13.33 21.83 18.93
N VAL A 375 14.55 21.73 18.41
CA VAL A 375 15.73 22.35 19.03
C VAL A 375 15.62 23.88 18.99
N LEU A 376 15.22 24.45 17.85
CA LEU A 376 15.03 25.90 17.70
C LEU A 376 13.91 26.43 18.60
N TRP A 377 12.82 25.69 18.74
CA TRP A 377 11.71 26.07 19.61
C TRP A 377 12.17 26.20 21.06
N ILE A 378 12.86 25.20 21.60
CA ILE A 378 13.37 25.28 22.98
C ILE A 378 14.42 26.39 23.11
N TYR A 379 15.31 26.53 22.12
CA TYR A 379 16.34 27.59 22.11
C TYR A 379 15.73 28.99 22.20
N VAL A 380 14.73 29.29 21.35
CA VAL A 380 14.07 30.60 21.33
C VAL A 380 13.23 30.83 22.58
N ALA A 381 12.60 29.79 23.12
CA ALA A 381 11.79 29.89 24.32
C ALA A 381 12.63 30.14 25.59
N ASN A 382 13.85 29.60 25.68
CA ASN A 382 14.72 29.76 26.85
C ASN A 382 15.77 30.86 26.66
N ARG A 383 15.53 32.03 27.26
CA ARG A 383 16.44 33.18 27.20
C ARG A 383 17.75 33.03 27.97
N GLN A 384 17.88 32.05 28.87
CA GLN A 384 19.10 31.82 29.66
C GLN A 384 20.14 30.96 28.93
N LEU A 385 19.76 30.35 27.80
CA LEU A 385 20.70 29.56 26.99
C LEU A 385 21.65 30.49 26.24
N THR A 386 22.95 30.39 26.53
CA THR A 386 23.98 31.22 25.92
C THR A 386 24.50 30.64 24.61
N ALA A 387 24.36 29.32 24.41
CA ALA A 387 24.85 28.63 23.23
C ALA A 387 23.89 27.55 22.72
N PHE A 388 23.77 27.45 21.39
CA PHE A 388 22.99 26.42 20.71
C PHE A 388 23.45 24.99 21.05
N SER A 389 24.74 24.81 21.35
CA SER A 389 25.29 23.50 21.76
C SER A 389 24.59 22.92 22.99
N GLN A 390 24.07 23.76 23.89
CA GLN A 390 23.48 23.32 25.15
C GLN A 390 22.17 22.58 24.90
N ILE A 391 21.27 23.21 24.13
CA ILE A 391 19.99 22.59 23.80
C ILE A 391 20.15 21.40 22.87
N LEU A 392 21.07 21.47 21.92
CA LEU A 392 21.32 20.39 20.99
C LEU A 392 21.73 19.12 21.74
N ASN A 393 22.65 19.24 22.71
CA ASN A 393 23.04 18.13 23.56
C ASN A 393 21.86 17.65 24.42
N LEU A 394 21.15 18.52 25.15
CA LEU A 394 20.01 18.11 25.99
C LEU A 394 18.94 17.34 25.22
N TYR A 395 18.64 17.75 23.98
CA TYR A 395 17.66 17.11 23.13
C TYR A 395 18.14 15.78 22.54
N SER A 396 19.42 15.69 22.13
CA SER A 396 19.91 14.55 21.35
C SER A 396 20.16 13.27 22.16
N TRP A 397 20.53 13.38 23.45
CA TRP A 397 20.94 12.21 24.24
C TRP A 397 19.82 11.18 24.51
N PRO A 398 18.57 11.56 24.85
CA PRO A 398 17.52 10.54 25.01
C PRO A 398 17.23 9.77 23.71
N LEU A 399 17.50 10.36 22.53
CA LEU A 399 17.31 9.70 21.23
C LEU A 399 18.26 8.52 21.00
N HIS A 400 19.33 8.36 21.77
CA HIS A 400 20.19 7.15 21.71
C HIS A 400 19.42 5.86 21.95
N LEU A 401 18.39 5.90 22.79
CA LEU A 401 17.59 4.72 23.07
C LEU A 401 16.95 4.16 21.79
N ASN A 402 16.66 5.02 20.81
CA ASN A 402 16.10 4.60 19.53
C ASN A 402 17.08 3.77 18.68
N LEU A 403 18.40 3.89 18.89
CA LEU A 403 19.37 2.99 18.23
C LEU A 403 19.12 1.53 18.63
N PHE A 404 18.91 1.27 19.91
CA PHE A 404 18.62 -0.07 20.42
C PHE A 404 17.25 -0.55 19.95
N VAL A 405 16.22 0.31 20.03
CA VAL A 405 14.85 -0.04 19.58
C VAL A 405 14.84 -0.43 18.10
N VAL A 406 15.44 0.37 17.22
CA VAL A 406 15.52 0.06 15.79
C VAL A 406 16.38 -1.18 15.53
N THR A 407 17.45 -1.40 16.30
CA THR A 407 18.24 -2.63 16.19
C THR A 407 17.38 -3.87 16.43
N PHE A 408 16.60 -3.89 17.53
CA PHE A 408 15.67 -4.98 17.79
C PHE A 408 14.59 -5.10 16.73
N LEU A 409 14.05 -3.97 16.27
CA LEU A 409 13.01 -3.92 15.25
C LEU A 409 13.50 -4.57 13.93
N ILE A 410 14.67 -4.17 13.42
CA ILE A 410 15.26 -4.75 12.20
C ILE A 410 15.55 -6.24 12.39
N VAL A 411 16.16 -6.64 13.52
CA VAL A 411 16.46 -8.05 13.78
C VAL A 411 15.17 -8.89 13.81
N PHE A 412 14.13 -8.41 14.52
CA PHE A 412 12.85 -9.10 14.64
C PHE A 412 12.09 -9.18 13.32
N ASN A 413 12.18 -8.15 12.48
CA ASN A 413 11.64 -8.19 11.13
C ASN A 413 12.33 -9.29 10.29
N GLN A 414 13.67 -9.37 10.35
CA GLN A 414 14.43 -10.39 9.60
C GLN A 414 14.15 -11.83 10.04
N VAL A 415 13.91 -12.06 11.33
CA VAL A 415 13.52 -13.38 11.85
C VAL A 415 12.00 -13.63 11.84
N ARG A 416 11.22 -12.74 11.21
CA ARG A 416 9.75 -12.83 11.05
C ARG A 416 9.00 -13.06 12.36
N VAL A 417 9.38 -12.32 13.41
CA VAL A 417 8.66 -12.34 14.70
C VAL A 417 7.27 -11.74 14.52
N ALA A 418 6.34 -12.11 15.42
CA ALA A 418 4.95 -11.66 15.40
C ALA A 418 4.81 -10.12 15.21
N PRO A 419 3.96 -9.65 14.27
CA PRO A 419 3.80 -8.23 13.96
C PRO A 419 3.48 -7.34 15.18
N GLY A 420 2.76 -7.86 16.17
CA GLY A 420 2.44 -7.13 17.39
C GLY A 420 3.67 -6.65 18.17
N LEU A 421 4.77 -7.41 18.18
CA LEU A 421 6.00 -7.00 18.86
C LEU A 421 6.69 -5.84 18.11
N ILE A 422 6.64 -5.88 16.79
CA ILE A 422 7.18 -4.82 15.92
C ILE A 422 6.38 -3.52 16.15
N LEU A 423 5.06 -3.61 16.29
CA LEU A 423 4.21 -2.46 16.65
C LEU A 423 4.51 -1.90 18.04
N ILE A 424 4.75 -2.75 19.04
CA ILE A 424 5.15 -2.32 20.40
C ILE A 424 6.49 -1.58 20.35
N LEU A 425 7.49 -2.10 19.63
CA LEU A 425 8.77 -1.43 19.44
C LEU A 425 8.59 -0.10 18.69
N GLY A 426 7.70 -0.05 17.71
CA GLY A 426 7.38 1.18 17.00
C GLY A 426 6.71 2.23 17.90
N ALA A 427 5.77 1.84 18.74
CA ALA A 427 5.19 2.72 19.75
C ALA A 427 6.25 3.24 20.73
N LEU A 428 7.16 2.37 21.17
CA LEU A 428 8.28 2.75 22.05
C LEU A 428 9.22 3.76 21.37
N PHE A 429 9.53 3.58 20.08
CA PHE A 429 10.34 4.52 19.29
C PHE A 429 9.71 5.92 19.26
N ILE A 430 8.42 6.00 18.95
CA ILE A 430 7.68 7.27 18.89
C ILE A 430 7.61 7.92 20.29
N LEU A 431 7.39 7.13 21.34
CA LEU A 431 7.37 7.62 22.72
C LEU A 431 8.72 8.19 23.15
N ILE A 432 9.83 7.51 22.85
CA ILE A 432 11.18 8.02 23.15
C ILE A 432 11.39 9.37 22.45
N TRP A 433 11.03 9.47 21.17
CA TRP A 433 11.17 10.72 20.42
C TRP A 433 10.32 11.84 21.01
N PHE A 434 9.04 11.56 21.32
CA PHE A 434 8.13 12.50 21.97
C PHE A 434 8.66 12.97 23.33
N PHE A 435 9.12 12.05 24.19
CA PHE A 435 9.66 12.39 25.50
C PHE A 435 10.99 13.12 25.43
N SER A 436 11.79 12.92 24.38
CA SER A 436 13.09 13.61 24.22
C SER A 436 12.93 15.14 24.20
N PHE A 437 11.92 15.66 23.49
CA PHE A 437 11.59 17.09 23.52
C PHE A 437 11.18 17.55 24.93
N ASN A 438 10.27 16.81 25.57
CA ASN A 438 9.72 17.18 26.86
C ASN A 438 10.77 17.14 27.98
N ILE A 439 11.65 16.14 27.98
CA ILE A 439 12.77 16.00 28.92
C ILE A 439 13.74 17.17 28.73
N ALA A 440 14.14 17.48 27.48
CA ALA A 440 15.04 18.58 27.19
C ALA A 440 14.47 19.93 27.65
N ALA A 441 13.17 20.17 27.43
CA ALA A 441 12.50 21.36 27.94
C ALA A 441 12.50 21.38 29.48
N ILE A 442 12.08 20.30 30.15
CA ILE A 442 12.05 20.22 31.62
C ILE A 442 13.44 20.47 32.23
N ASP A 443 14.49 19.86 31.68
CA ASP A 443 15.85 20.03 32.16
C ASP A 443 16.36 21.46 31.95
N SER A 444 16.08 22.04 30.78
CA SER A 444 16.42 23.43 30.48
C SER A 444 15.70 24.43 31.41
N SER A 445 14.47 24.13 31.82
CA SER A 445 13.65 24.97 32.71
C SER A 445 14.22 25.14 34.12
N LYS A 446 15.08 24.21 34.57
CA LYS A 446 15.65 24.21 35.93
C LYS A 446 16.62 25.37 36.17
N PHE A 447 17.08 26.04 35.13
CA PHE A 447 18.06 27.13 35.17
C PHE A 447 17.44 28.51 34.94
N LEU A 448 16.11 28.61 35.01
CA LEU A 448 15.40 29.89 34.98
C LEU A 448 15.32 30.47 36.39
N ASP A 449 15.64 31.76 36.54
CA ASP A 449 15.83 32.42 37.84
C ASP A 449 14.56 32.50 38.70
N THR A 450 13.40 32.57 38.05
CA THR A 450 12.11 32.77 38.74
C THR A 450 11.13 31.65 38.45
N GLY A 451 10.35 31.26 39.47
CA GLY A 451 9.30 30.24 39.32
C GLY A 451 8.25 30.60 38.26
N LEU A 452 7.95 31.89 38.10
CA LEU A 452 7.04 32.37 37.06
C LEU A 452 7.61 32.14 35.65
N GLN A 453 8.87 32.51 35.40
CA GLN A 453 9.53 32.27 34.11
C GLN A 453 9.58 30.78 33.79
N LYS A 454 9.88 29.93 34.79
CA LYS A 454 9.87 28.47 34.65
C LYS A 454 8.51 27.94 34.20
N SER A 455 7.44 28.34 34.88
CA SER A 455 6.08 27.90 34.54
C SER A 455 5.64 28.37 33.15
N VAL A 456 5.93 29.63 32.80
CA VAL A 456 5.62 30.18 31.46
C VAL A 456 6.40 29.43 30.38
N PHE A 457 7.69 29.17 30.59
CA PHE A 457 8.51 28.41 29.66
C PHE A 457 8.00 26.99 29.47
N LEU A 458 7.66 26.28 30.55
CA LEU A 458 7.12 24.91 30.48
C LEU A 458 5.76 24.86 29.79
N LEU A 459 4.90 25.86 30.03
CA LEU A 459 3.63 25.98 29.33
C LEU A 459 3.84 26.18 27.82
N LEU A 460 4.74 27.09 27.43
CA LEU A 460 5.04 27.41 26.02
C LEU A 460 5.75 26.27 25.27
N THR A 461 6.47 25.40 25.99
CA THR A 461 7.19 24.27 25.40
C THR A 461 6.40 22.98 25.57
N VAL A 462 6.46 22.35 26.74
CA VAL A 462 5.81 21.06 27.03
C VAL A 462 4.30 21.15 26.82
N GLY A 463 3.64 22.18 27.37
CA GLY A 463 2.19 22.34 27.25
C GLY A 463 1.73 22.48 25.80
N VAL A 464 2.30 23.43 25.05
CA VAL A 464 1.98 23.64 23.63
C VAL A 464 2.38 22.43 22.78
N HIS A 465 3.51 21.76 23.05
CA HIS A 465 3.92 20.56 22.33
C HIS A 465 2.92 19.42 22.49
N ILE A 466 2.47 19.14 23.72
CA ILE A 466 1.43 18.13 23.98
C ILE A 466 0.13 18.49 23.25
N LEU A 467 -0.31 19.75 23.35
CA LEU A 467 -1.54 20.22 22.69
C LEU A 467 -1.43 20.14 21.16
N LEU A 468 -0.26 20.46 20.60
CA LEU A 468 -0.01 20.41 19.16
C LEU A 468 -0.04 18.96 18.66
N ILE A 469 0.66 18.04 19.33
CA ILE A 469 0.66 16.62 18.93
C ILE A 469 -0.73 16.01 19.08
N LEU A 470 -1.44 16.30 20.17
CA LEU A 470 -2.82 15.84 20.36
C LEU A 470 -3.76 16.45 19.32
N GLY A 471 -3.60 17.73 19.00
CA GLY A 471 -4.37 18.44 17.98
C GLY A 471 -4.16 17.84 16.59
N ILE A 472 -2.92 17.54 16.21
CA ILE A 472 -2.59 16.86 14.95
C ILE A 472 -3.20 15.45 14.92
N LEU A 473 -3.10 14.69 16.02
CA LEU A 473 -3.66 13.34 16.09
C LEU A 473 -5.19 13.37 15.96
N ILE A 474 -5.87 14.26 16.69
CA ILE A 474 -7.32 14.45 16.59
C ILE A 474 -7.70 14.88 15.17
N TYR A 475 -6.98 15.83 14.58
CA TYR A 475 -7.23 16.27 13.21
C TYR A 475 -7.07 15.12 12.21
N ALA A 476 -5.98 14.34 12.30
CA ALA A 476 -5.70 13.22 11.41
C ALA A 476 -6.78 12.13 11.53
N LEU A 477 -7.20 11.78 12.76
CA LEU A 477 -8.23 10.78 13.01
C LEU A 477 -9.63 11.22 12.55
N ASN A 478 -9.90 12.52 12.50
CA ASN A 478 -11.18 13.08 12.05
C ASN A 478 -11.18 13.55 10.60
N SER A 479 -10.08 13.36 9.86
CA SER A 479 -9.97 13.75 8.46
C SER A 479 -10.07 12.50 7.57
N PRO A 480 -11.23 12.21 6.94
CA PRO A 480 -11.43 11.03 6.10
C PRO A 480 -10.37 10.89 5.00
N SER A 481 -9.96 12.01 4.40
CA SER A 481 -8.94 12.05 3.35
C SER A 481 -7.54 11.64 3.82
N LEU A 482 -7.27 11.64 5.14
CA LEU A 482 -6.01 11.16 5.70
C LEU A 482 -6.15 9.75 6.26
N ILE A 483 -7.16 9.51 7.09
CA ILE A 483 -7.26 8.25 7.83
C ILE A 483 -7.77 7.09 6.99
N GLU A 484 -8.75 7.31 6.10
CA GLU A 484 -9.33 6.21 5.30
C GLU A 484 -8.30 5.60 4.35
N PRO A 485 -7.46 6.35 3.61
CA PRO A 485 -6.41 5.77 2.79
C PRO A 485 -5.37 4.98 3.60
N ILE A 486 -5.02 5.45 4.80
CA ILE A 486 -4.08 4.74 5.69
C ILE A 486 -4.70 3.44 6.17
N LEU A 487 -5.92 3.46 6.70
CA LEU A 487 -6.63 2.26 7.13
C LEU A 487 -6.80 1.28 5.98
N PHE A 488 -7.16 1.78 4.79
CA PHE A 488 -7.30 0.95 3.62
C PHE A 488 -5.99 0.26 3.25
N ALA A 489 -4.88 0.99 3.27
CA ALA A 489 -3.57 0.42 2.99
C ALA A 489 -3.13 -0.64 4.03
N LEU A 490 -3.52 -0.48 5.30
CA LEU A 490 -3.21 -1.43 6.37
C LEU A 490 -4.08 -2.70 6.32
N GLU A 491 -5.32 -2.58 5.84
CA GLU A 491 -6.24 -3.71 5.70
C GLU A 491 -6.07 -4.47 4.38
N ALA A 492 -5.55 -3.82 3.35
CA ALA A 492 -5.37 -4.39 2.02
C ALA A 492 -4.50 -5.67 2.05
N PRO A 493 -4.93 -6.77 1.40
CA PRO A 493 -4.27 -8.07 1.47
C PRO A 493 -2.94 -8.15 0.72
#